data_AF-A0A8T7CS37-F1
#
_entry.id   AF-A0A8T7CS37-F1
#
_cell.length_a   1.000
_cell.length_b   1.000
_cell.length_c   1.000
_cell.angle_alpha   90.00
_cell.angle_beta   90.00
_cell.angle_gamma   90.00
#
_symmetry.space_group_name_H-M   'P 1'
#
loop_
_entity.id
_entity.type
_entity.pdbx_description
1 polymer ?
#
loop_
_entity_poly.entity_id
_entity_poly.type
_entity_poly.pdbx_seq_one_letter_code
_entity_poly.pdbx_strand_id
1 'polypeptide(L)'
;MSLTLGIDLGTTACRAAVLDEQGQCLAMARSSLPSPLKTDLGVEQDPQLWWQACEKALRELFIKVSASEVAAIAIDGTSSTLMLSAPNGQPLSPALMYNDSRARDEASDLAQQAPLEAAVHSPSSSLAKLLWLLG
;
A
#
# COMPACT_ATOMS: atom_id res chain seq x y z
N MET A 1 -13.19 -27.55 0.98
CA MET A 1 -13.61 -26.20 1.41
C MET A 1 -12.71 -25.23 0.67
N SER A 2 -13.29 -24.24 0.01
CA SER A 2 -12.53 -23.20 -0.70
C SER A 2 -12.33 -22.02 0.24
N LEU A 3 -11.11 -21.76 0.69
CA LEU A 3 -10.81 -20.64 1.58
C LEU A 3 -10.40 -19.40 0.77
N THR A 4 -10.71 -18.21 1.30
CA THR A 4 -10.27 -16.93 0.72
C THR A 4 -9.34 -16.22 1.70
N LEU A 5 -8.19 -15.76 1.21
CA LEU A 5 -7.22 -14.96 1.95
C LEU A 5 -7.44 -13.47 1.66
N GLY A 6 -7.66 -12.66 2.70
CA GLY A 6 -7.60 -11.21 2.64
C GLY A 6 -6.27 -10.70 3.20
N ILE A 7 -5.62 -9.76 2.50
CA ILE A 7 -4.44 -9.03 2.97
C ILE A 7 -4.76 -7.54 2.95
N ASP A 8 -4.56 -6.86 4.06
CA ASP A 8 -4.78 -5.41 4.23
C ASP A 8 -3.47 -4.77 4.70
N LEU A 9 -2.82 -4.04 3.80
CA LEU A 9 -1.59 -3.31 4.04
C LEU A 9 -1.90 -1.85 4.39
N GLY A 10 -2.15 -1.61 5.67
CA GLY A 10 -2.41 -0.27 6.21
C GLY A 10 -1.14 0.47 6.64
N THR A 11 -1.31 1.71 7.08
CA THR A 11 -0.20 2.60 7.49
C THR A 11 0.56 2.12 8.73
N THR A 12 -0.09 1.36 9.61
CA THR A 12 0.47 0.95 10.92
C THR A 12 0.69 -0.54 11.06
N ALA A 13 0.17 -1.35 10.13
CA ALA A 13 0.32 -2.80 10.14
C ALA A 13 -0.12 -3.42 8.81
N CYS A 14 0.46 -4.58 8.50
CA CYS A 14 -0.12 -5.55 7.59
C CYS A 14 -1.02 -6.51 8.38
N ARG A 15 -2.24 -6.74 7.91
CA ARG A 15 -3.21 -7.68 8.47
C ARG A 15 -3.53 -8.74 7.44
N ALA A 16 -3.75 -9.96 7.88
CA ALA A 16 -4.19 -11.04 7.03
C ALA A 16 -5.28 -11.86 7.71
N ALA A 17 -6.27 -12.30 6.94
CA ALA A 17 -7.39 -13.10 7.42
C ALA A 17 -7.76 -14.19 6.41
N VAL A 18 -8.15 -15.37 6.89
CA VAL A 18 -8.71 -16.44 6.06
C VAL A 18 -10.17 -16.63 6.40
N LEU A 19 -11.02 -16.59 5.38
CA LEU A 19 -12.47 -16.79 5.49
C LEU A 19 -12.88 -18.05 4.74
N ASP A 20 -13.91 -18.74 5.23
CA ASP A 20 -14.60 -19.79 4.47
C ASP A 20 -15.66 -19.22 3.51
N GLU A 21 -16.35 -20.13 2.80
CA GLU A 21 -17.39 -19.79 1.82
C GLU A 21 -18.63 -19.13 2.44
N GLN A 22 -18.81 -19.26 3.76
CA GLN A 22 -19.89 -18.63 4.51
C GLN A 22 -19.47 -17.26 5.07
N GLY A 23 -18.23 -16.84 4.83
CA GLY A 23 -17.65 -15.60 5.35
C GLY A 23 -17.21 -15.70 6.81
N GLN A 24 -17.15 -16.91 7.39
CA GLN A 24 -16.63 -17.10 8.73
C GLN A 24 -15.11 -16.94 8.72
N CYS A 25 -14.60 -16.08 9.59
CA CYS A 25 -13.17 -15.90 9.76
C CYS A 25 -12.57 -17.09 10.55
N LEU A 26 -11.75 -17.90 9.87
CA LEU A 26 -11.09 -19.07 10.44
C LEU A 26 -9.76 -18.73 11.13
N ALA A 27 -9.03 -17.76 10.59
CA ALA A 27 -7.76 -17.31 11.15
C ALA A 27 -7.48 -15.84 10.83
N MET A 28 -6.77 -15.16 11.73
CA MET A 28 -6.22 -13.83 11.51
C MET A 28 -4.79 -13.74 12.06
N ALA A 29 -4.01 -12.86 11.45
CA ALA A 29 -2.68 -12.47 11.89
C ALA A 29 -2.41 -10.98 11.58
N ARG A 30 -1.44 -10.41 12.28
CA ARG A 30 -1.07 -8.99 12.14
C ARG A 30 0.42 -8.81 12.39
N SER A 31 1.08 -8.09 11.50
CA SER A 31 2.43 -7.58 11.70
C SER A 31 2.41 -6.05 11.74
N SER A 32 2.90 -5.46 12.82
CA SER A 32 3.04 -4.00 12.92
C SER A 32 4.07 -3.46 11.92
N LEU A 33 3.82 -2.25 11.43
CA LEU A 33 4.75 -1.44 10.65
C LEU A 33 5.19 -0.24 11.50
N PRO A 34 6.45 0.22 11.37
CA PRO A 34 6.83 1.50 11.96
C PRO A 34 6.07 2.62 11.28
N SER A 35 5.89 3.74 11.98
CA SER A 35 5.32 4.95 11.39
C SER A 35 6.14 5.39 10.16
N PRO A 36 5.49 5.91 9.10
CA PRO A 36 6.21 6.54 8.00
C PRO A 36 7.17 7.61 8.49
N LEU A 37 8.33 7.70 7.82
CA LEU A 37 9.33 8.73 8.07
C LEU A 37 8.77 10.07 7.61
N LYS A 38 8.70 11.03 8.54
CA LYS A 38 8.34 12.42 8.24
C LYS A 38 9.61 13.24 8.21
N THR A 39 9.82 13.93 7.09
CA THR A 39 10.94 14.86 6.87
C THR A 39 10.38 16.22 6.45
N ASP A 40 11.25 17.22 6.35
CA ASP A 40 10.88 18.52 5.77
C ASP A 40 10.48 18.41 4.28
N LEU A 41 10.93 17.34 3.61
CA LEU A 41 10.64 17.07 2.20
C LEU A 41 9.33 16.31 1.99
N GLY A 42 8.77 15.68 3.02
CA GLY A 42 7.51 14.93 2.91
C GLY A 42 7.41 13.71 3.84
N VAL A 43 6.50 12.80 3.51
CA VAL A 43 6.16 11.60 4.28
C VAL A 43 6.42 10.35 3.45
N GLU A 44 7.37 9.52 3.88
CA GLU A 44 7.84 8.36 3.12
C GLU A 44 7.82 7.08 3.94
N GLN A 45 7.80 5.93 3.28
CA GLN A 45 8.04 4.65 3.92
C GLN A 45 8.91 3.76 3.03
N ASP A 46 9.80 2.98 3.65
CA ASP A 46 10.57 1.95 2.95
C ASP A 46 9.64 0.80 2.54
N PRO A 47 9.46 0.52 1.23
CA PRO A 47 8.59 -0.55 0.74
C PRO A 47 9.03 -1.94 1.19
N GLN A 48 10.30 -2.15 1.52
CA GLN A 48 10.79 -3.43 2.02
C GLN A 48 10.15 -3.80 3.36
N LEU A 49 9.78 -2.79 4.18
CA LEU A 49 9.08 -3.02 5.45
C LEU A 49 7.69 -3.62 5.22
N TRP A 50 7.01 -3.24 4.14
CA TRP A 50 5.71 -3.80 3.77
C TRP A 50 5.81 -5.27 3.42
N TRP A 51 6.81 -5.64 2.62
CA TRP A 51 7.06 -7.03 2.26
C TRP A 51 7.33 -7.88 3.51
N GLN A 52 8.24 -7.42 4.36
CA GLN A 52 8.57 -8.10 5.63
C GLN A 52 7.35 -8.26 6.55
N ALA A 53 6.52 -7.22 6.66
CA ALA A 53 5.30 -7.27 7.47
C ALA A 53 4.26 -8.23 6.89
N CYS A 54 4.11 -8.27 5.56
CA CYS A 54 3.22 -9.20 4.87
C CYS A 54 3.68 -10.65 5.08
N GLU A 55 4.96 -10.95 4.83
CA GLU A 55 5.53 -12.28 5.07
C GLU A 55 5.34 -12.73 6.52
N LYS A 56 5.59 -11.85 7.49
CA LYS A 56 5.39 -12.16 8.90
C LYS A 56 3.93 -12.47 9.22
N ALA A 57 3.00 -11.63 8.77
CA ALA A 57 1.56 -11.85 8.98
C ALA A 57 1.10 -13.18 8.35
N LEU A 58 1.53 -13.48 7.12
CA LEU A 58 1.18 -14.73 6.45
C LEU A 58 1.78 -15.96 7.14
N ARG A 59 3.03 -15.89 7.60
CA ARG A 59 3.64 -16.99 8.37
C ARG A 59 2.87 -17.29 9.65
N GLU A 60 2.49 -16.25 10.40
CA GLU A 60 1.68 -16.41 11.62
C GLU A 60 0.27 -16.93 11.33
N LEU A 61 -0.31 -16.55 10.19
CA LEU A 61 -1.62 -16.99 9.74
C LEU A 61 -1.61 -18.49 9.40
N PHE A 62 -0.65 -18.93 8.58
CA PHE A 62 -0.59 -20.31 8.07
C PHE A 62 -0.07 -21.34 9.08
N ILE A 63 0.27 -20.93 10.31
CA ILE A 63 0.38 -21.86 11.45
C ILE A 63 -1.01 -22.39 11.85
N LYS A 64 -2.08 -21.62 11.58
CA LYS A 64 -3.45 -21.90 12.06
C LYS A 64 -4.33 -22.56 10.99
N VAL A 65 -4.01 -22.38 9.72
CA VAL A 65 -4.79 -22.84 8.56
C VAL A 65 -3.87 -23.30 7.43
N SER A 66 -4.29 -24.28 6.63
CA SER A 66 -3.46 -24.76 5.53
C SER A 66 -3.49 -23.78 4.35
N ALA A 67 -2.30 -23.38 3.87
CA ALA A 67 -2.18 -22.58 2.66
C ALA A 67 -2.72 -23.29 1.41
N SER A 68 -2.71 -24.63 1.39
CA SER A 68 -3.21 -25.43 0.26
C SER A 68 -4.71 -25.34 0.04
N GLU A 69 -5.46 -24.84 1.02
CA GLU A 69 -6.92 -24.70 0.95
C GLU A 69 -7.35 -23.30 0.47
N VAL A 70 -6.41 -22.36 0.35
CA VAL A 70 -6.67 -21.01 -0.17
C VAL A 70 -6.86 -21.07 -1.68
N ALA A 71 -8.06 -20.76 -2.15
CA ALA A 71 -8.40 -20.74 -3.57
C ALA A 71 -8.35 -19.33 -4.18
N ALA A 72 -8.45 -18.29 -3.35
CA ALA A 72 -8.48 -16.90 -3.81
C ALA A 72 -7.76 -15.96 -2.83
N ILE A 73 -7.24 -14.85 -3.36
CA ILE A 73 -6.58 -13.80 -2.59
C ILE A 73 -7.23 -12.46 -2.94
N ALA A 74 -7.58 -11.68 -1.91
CA ALA A 74 -7.97 -10.29 -2.01
C ALA A 74 -6.91 -9.42 -1.32
N ILE A 75 -6.55 -8.29 -1.94
CA ILE A 75 -5.52 -7.38 -1.45
C ILE A 75 -6.13 -5.98 -1.33
N ASP A 76 -5.93 -5.35 -0.19
CA ASP A 76 -6.26 -3.96 0.10
C ASP A 76 -5.01 -3.22 0.63
N GLY A 77 -4.98 -1.91 0.46
CA GLY A 77 -3.88 -1.08 0.92
C GLY A 77 -4.14 0.41 0.80
N THR A 78 -3.17 1.22 1.21
CA THR A 78 -3.32 2.68 1.16
C THR A 78 -3.53 3.18 -0.27
N SER A 79 -4.51 4.06 -0.48
CA SER A 79 -4.73 4.74 -1.76
C SER A 79 -3.81 5.94 -1.91
N SER A 80 -3.54 6.34 -3.16
CA SER A 80 -2.67 7.48 -3.50
C SER A 80 -1.22 7.40 -3.01
N THR A 81 -0.77 6.36 -2.30
CA THR A 81 0.65 6.09 -2.07
C THR A 81 1.33 5.72 -3.38
N LEU A 82 2.52 6.25 -3.65
CA LEU A 82 3.22 6.07 -4.93
C LEU A 82 4.68 5.68 -4.71
N MET A 83 5.16 4.73 -5.50
CA MET A 83 6.55 4.25 -5.50
C MET A 83 6.92 3.86 -6.93
N LEU A 84 8.13 4.16 -7.36
CA LEU A 84 8.67 3.62 -8.61
C LEU A 84 9.21 2.21 -8.37
N SER A 85 9.01 1.31 -9.33
CA SER A 85 9.62 -0.01 -9.33
C SER A 85 10.20 -0.36 -10.70
N ALA A 86 11.21 -1.23 -10.69
CA ALA A 86 11.68 -1.89 -11.89
C ALA A 86 10.65 -2.94 -12.35
N PRO A 87 10.72 -3.42 -13.61
CA PRO A 87 9.79 -4.44 -14.13
C PRO A 87 9.75 -5.75 -13.34
N ASN A 88 10.81 -6.05 -12.57
CA ASN A 88 10.89 -7.21 -11.68
C ASN A 88 10.26 -6.97 -10.30
N GLY A 89 9.65 -5.80 -10.06
CA GLY A 89 9.04 -5.42 -8.79
C GLY A 89 10.01 -4.83 -7.76
N GLN A 90 11.31 -4.71 -8.08
CA GLN A 90 12.27 -4.09 -7.17
C GLN A 90 11.94 -2.59 -6.98
N PRO A 91 11.78 -2.10 -5.74
CA PRO A 91 11.61 -0.67 -5.47
C PRO A 91 12.80 0.16 -5.99
N LEU A 92 12.50 1.26 -6.67
CA LEU A 92 13.48 2.23 -7.17
C LEU A 92 13.46 3.56 -6.39
N SER A 93 12.44 3.76 -5.56
CA SER A 93 12.31 4.91 -4.67
C SER A 93 11.72 4.47 -3.34
N PRO A 94 11.85 5.28 -2.27
CA PRO A 94 10.92 5.21 -1.15
C PRO A 94 9.47 5.36 -1.66
N ALA A 95 8.52 4.83 -0.90
CA ALA A 95 7.12 5.10 -1.17
C ALA A 95 6.72 6.47 -0.60
N LEU A 96 6.22 7.35 -1.47
CA LEU A 96 5.61 8.60 -1.08
C LEU A 96 4.20 8.32 -0.57
N MET A 97 3.97 8.47 0.73
CA MET A 97 2.72 8.10 1.39
C MET A 97 1.53 8.93 0.89
N TYR A 98 0.31 8.42 1.12
CA TYR A 98 -0.94 9.08 0.73
C TYR A 98 -1.13 10.51 1.26
N ASN A 99 -0.46 10.84 2.37
CA ASN A 99 -0.48 12.17 3.00
C ASN A 99 0.79 12.99 2.70
N ASP A 100 1.65 12.51 1.82
CA ASP A 100 2.74 13.29 1.26
C ASP A 100 2.17 14.38 0.34
N SER A 101 2.62 15.62 0.51
CA SER A 101 2.16 16.78 -0.27
C SER A 101 3.32 17.59 -0.83
N ARG A 102 4.46 16.94 -1.11
CA ARG A 102 5.66 17.60 -1.61
C ARG A 102 5.49 18.15 -3.03
N ALA A 103 4.67 17.49 -3.84
CA ALA A 103 4.49 17.79 -5.26
C ALA A 103 3.55 18.98 -5.52
N ARG A 104 3.86 20.13 -4.91
CA ARG A 104 3.01 21.33 -4.94
C ARG A 104 3.08 22.03 -6.28
N ASP A 105 4.28 22.13 -6.83
CA ASP A 105 4.51 22.82 -8.10
C ASP A 105 3.91 22.00 -9.25
N GLU A 106 4.09 20.67 -9.23
CA GLU A 106 3.49 19.76 -10.21
C GLU A 106 1.95 19.77 -10.14
N ALA A 107 1.37 19.81 -8.93
CA ALA A 107 -0.08 19.93 -8.78
C ALA A 107 -0.61 21.28 -9.28
N SER A 108 0.13 22.37 -9.07
CA SER A 108 -0.20 23.71 -9.59
C SER A 108 -0.21 23.72 -11.13
N ASP A 109 0.78 23.11 -11.76
CA ASP A 109 0.87 23.01 -13.22
C ASP A 109 -0.22 22.11 -13.82
N LEU A 110 -0.56 21.02 -13.12
CA LEU A 110 -1.67 20.14 -13.50
C LEU A 110 -3.03 20.86 -13.36
N ALA A 111 -3.22 21.65 -12.31
CA ALA A 111 -4.48 22.37 -12.08
C ALA A 111 -4.79 23.41 -13.16
N GLN A 112 -3.77 23.96 -13.84
CA GLN A 112 -3.96 24.87 -14.97
C GLN A 112 -4.54 24.18 -16.22
N GLN A 113 -4.40 22.85 -16.31
CA GLN A 113 -4.75 22.07 -17.49
C GLN A 113 -5.93 21.11 -17.26
N ALA A 114 -6.17 20.73 -16.00
CA ALA A 114 -7.17 19.74 -15.64
C ALA A 114 -8.52 20.38 -15.27
N PRO A 115 -9.65 19.69 -15.54
CA PRO A 115 -10.96 20.09 -15.03
C PRO A 115 -10.95 20.27 -13.50
N LEU A 116 -11.82 21.15 -12.99
CA LEU A 116 -11.86 21.51 -11.56
C LEU A 116 -12.15 20.32 -10.64
N GLU A 117 -12.90 19.34 -11.12
CA GLU A 117 -13.27 18.13 -10.41
C GLU A 117 -12.17 17.05 -10.41
N ALA A 118 -11.06 17.27 -11.11
CA ALA A 118 -10.00 16.28 -11.24
C ALA A 118 -9.18 16.17 -9.95
N ALA A 119 -8.97 14.93 -9.47
CA ALA A 119 -8.19 14.66 -8.26
C ALA A 119 -6.71 15.11 -8.34
N VAL A 120 -6.22 15.42 -9.54
CA VAL A 120 -4.83 15.83 -9.81
C VAL A 120 -4.48 17.21 -9.25
N HIS A 121 -5.48 18.00 -8.84
CA HIS A 121 -5.28 19.30 -8.19
C HIS A 121 -4.65 19.18 -6.79
N SER A 122 -4.71 17.99 -6.18
CA SER A 122 -4.05 17.75 -4.89
C SER A 122 -2.55 17.46 -5.08
N PRO A 123 -1.65 18.08 -4.28
CA PRO A 123 -0.24 17.71 -4.23
C PRO A 123 0.00 16.28 -3.70
N SER A 124 -1.01 15.66 -3.09
CA SER A 124 -0.96 14.24 -2.69
C SER A 124 -1.46 13.28 -3.76
N SER A 125 -1.89 13.78 -4.92
CA SER A 125 -2.35 12.94 -6.03
C SER A 125 -1.20 12.11 -6.59
N SER A 126 -1.51 10.89 -7.06
CA SER A 126 -0.49 10.01 -7.66
C SER A 126 0.16 10.62 -8.89
N LEU A 127 -0.56 11.44 -9.69
CA LEU A 127 0.02 12.05 -10.87
C LEU A 127 1.02 13.17 -10.51
N ALA A 128 0.68 14.06 -9.58
CA ALA A 128 1.61 15.09 -9.12
C ALA A 128 2.88 14.47 -8.53
N LYS A 129 2.73 13.44 -7.69
CA LYS A 129 3.87 12.72 -7.11
C LYS A 129 4.71 11.97 -8.14
N LEU A 130 4.09 11.47 -9.21
CA LEU A 130 4.82 10.84 -10.31
C LEU A 130 5.68 11.87 -11.04
N LEU A 131 5.13 13.04 -11.37
CA LEU A 131 5.88 14.10 -12.03
C LEU A 131 7.06 14.57 -11.16
N TRP A 132 6.84 14.71 -9.84
CA TRP A 132 7.91 15.07 -8.91
C TRP A 132 9.03 14.02 -8.87
N LEU A 133 8.70 12.73 -8.96
CA LEU A 133 9.70 11.65 -9.01
C LEU A 133 10.48 11.57 -10.34
N LEU A 134 9.95 12.19 -11.40
CA LEU A 134 10.55 12.18 -12.74
C LEU A 134 11.32 13.46 -13.07
N GLY A 135 11.14 14.53 -12.29
CA GLY A 135 11.88 15.80 -12.39
C GLY A 135 13.23 15.74 -11.70
#